data_AF-A0A6S6XJ63-F1
#
_entry.id   AF-A0A6S6XJ63-F1
#
_cell.length_a   1.000
_cell.length_b   1.000
_cell.length_c   1.000
_cell.angle_alpha   90.00
_cell.angle_beta   90.00
_cell.angle_gamma   90.00
#
_symmetry.space_group_name_H-M   'P 1'
#
loop_
_entity.id
_entity.type
_entity.pdbx_description
1 polymer ?
#
loop_
_entity_poly.entity_id
_entity_poly.type
_entity_poly.pdbx_seq_one_letter_code
_entity_poly.pdbx_strand_id
1 'polypeptide(L)' 'MEKIVIEKKLLERKLAQSEQGRFIELCIVPAQTDCGENNPAFLHIASIHNNGFYEDMETIDECLPELVIPKTA' A
#
# COMPACT_ATOMS: atom_id res chain seq x y z
N MET A 1 8.53 -3.54 14.13
CA MET A 1 8.51 -3.74 12.68
C MET A 1 7.06 -3.73 12.27
N GLU A 2 6.62 -2.65 11.64
CA GLU A 2 5.26 -2.52 11.13
C GLU A 2 5.13 -3.29 9.81
N LYS A 3 3.98 -3.91 9.62
CA LYS A 3 3.63 -4.69 8.44
C LYS A 3 2.17 -4.41 8.15
N ILE A 4 1.82 -4.47 6.87
CA ILE A 4 0.45 -4.42 6.40
C ILE A 4 0.24 -5.58 5.43
N VAL A 5 -0.98 -6.09 5.37
CA VAL A 5 -1.38 -7.09 4.39
C VAL A 5 -2.16 -6.38 3.30
N ILE A 6 -1.79 -6.59 2.03
CA ILE A 6 -2.47 -5.97 0.89
C ILE A 6 -2.68 -6.97 -0.23
N GLU A 7 -3.64 -6.71 -1.12
CA GLU A 7 -3.86 -7.57 -2.28
C GLU A 7 -2.67 -7.47 -3.26
N LYS A 8 -2.02 -8.61 -3.50
CA LYS A 8 -0.87 -8.71 -4.42
C LYS A 8 -1.17 -8.12 -5.80
N LYS A 9 -2.34 -8.41 -6.37
CA LYS A 9 -2.72 -7.91 -7.71
C LYS A 9 -2.88 -6.40 -7.75
N LEU A 10 -3.35 -5.79 -6.66
CA LEU A 10 -3.50 -4.34 -6.57
C LEU A 10 -2.12 -3.67 -6.53
N LEU A 11 -1.20 -4.22 -5.74
CA LEU A 11 0.20 -3.78 -5.74
C LEU A 11 0.84 -3.89 -7.13
N GLU A 12 0.73 -5.05 -7.78
CA GLU A 12 1.28 -5.26 -9.13
C GLU A 12 0.72 -4.25 -10.15
N ARG A 13 -0.58 -3.96 -10.09
CA ARG A 13 -1.22 -2.97 -10.98
C ARG A 13 -0.69 -1.55 -10.75
N LYS A 14 -0.53 -1.13 -9.50
CA LYS A 14 0.04 0.19 -9.19
C LYS A 14 1.50 0.28 -9.63
N LEU A 15 2.30 -0.73 -9.33
CA LEU A 15 3.71 -0.77 -9.77
C LEU A 15 3.86 -0.74 -11.29
N ALA A 16 2.94 -1.36 -12.03
CA ALA A 16 2.93 -1.34 -13.50
C ALA A 16 2.63 0.05 -14.11
N GLN A 17 2.10 0.99 -13.34
CA GLN A 17 1.89 2.38 -13.78
C GLN A 17 3.18 3.20 -13.76
N SER A 18 4.20 2.77 -13.00
CA SER A 18 5.50 3.45 -13.00
C SER A 18 6.28 3.10 -14.26
N GLU A 19 6.85 4.12 -14.91
CA GLU A 19 7.74 3.90 -16.05
C GLU A 19 9.03 3.18 -15.64
N GLN A 20 9.59 2.40 -16.57
CA GLN A 20 10.86 1.71 -16.34
C GLN A 20 11.98 2.68 -16.02
N GLY A 21 12.79 2.36 -14.99
CA GLY A 21 13.96 3.15 -14.61
C GLY A 21 13.71 4.24 -13.57
N ARG A 22 12.53 4.26 -12.94
CA ARG A 22 12.23 5.10 -11.77
C ARG A 22 12.40 4.29 -10.46
N PHE A 23 12.72 4.97 -9.36
CA PHE A 23 12.71 4.36 -8.04
C PHE A 23 11.29 4.32 -7.50
N ILE A 24 10.96 3.29 -6.72
CA ILE A 24 9.69 3.19 -6.02
C ILE A 24 9.92 3.40 -4.53
N GLU A 25 9.19 4.35 -3.95
CA GLU A 25 9.08 4.51 -2.51
C GLU A 25 7.83 3.79 -2.02
N LEU A 26 8.01 3.02 -0.94
CA LEU A 26 6.95 2.29 -0.26
C LEU A 26 6.94 2.73 1.20
N CYS A 27 5.90 3.44 1.62
CA CYS A 27 5.77 3.95 2.98
C CYS A 27 4.53 3.33 3.65
N ILE A 28 4.74 2.69 4.81
CA ILE A 28 3.64 2.19 5.62
C ILE A 28 3.15 3.34 6.49
N VAL A 29 1.90 3.72 6.29
CA VAL A 29 1.23 4.68 7.17
C VAL A 29 0.40 3.88 8.17
N PRO A 30 0.68 4.00 9.49
CA PRO A 30 -0.06 3.28 10.50
C PRO A 30 -1.52 3.75 10.55
N ALA A 31 -2.40 2.91 11.08
CA ALA A 31 -3.81 3.28 11.29
C ALA A 31 -3.90 4.58 12.11
N GLN A 32 -4.80 5.47 11.70
CA GLN A 32 -4.96 6.78 12.33
C GLN A 32 -6.41 7.02 12.68
N THR A 33 -6.65 7.55 13.89
CA THR A 33 -7.96 8.11 14.23
C THR A 33 -7.95 9.59 13.90
N ASP A 34 -8.82 9.99 12.97
CA ASP A 34 -9.01 11.39 12.61
C ASP A 34 -10.49 11.74 12.72
N CYS A 35 -10.79 12.89 13.36
CA CYS A 35 -12.16 13.38 13.57
C CYS A 35 -13.15 12.35 14.18
N GLY A 36 -12.64 11.36 14.93
CA GLY A 36 -13.44 10.29 15.54
C GLY A 36 -13.68 9.08 14.63
N GLU A 37 -13.20 9.11 13.39
CA GLU A 37 -13.19 7.98 12.46
C GLU A 37 -11.86 7.23 12.54
N ASN A 38 -11.92 5.90 12.52
CA ASN A 38 -10.73 5.05 12.52
C ASN A 38 -10.39 4.67 11.08
N ASN A 39 -9.31 5.24 10.57
CA ASN A 39 -8.77 4.91 9.25
C ASN A 39 -7.78 3.74 9.38
N PRO A 40 -7.89 2.71 8.53
CA PRO A 40 -6.96 1.59 8.55
C PRO A 40 -5.53 2.04 8.20
N ALA A 41 -4.56 1.19 8.50
CA ALA A 41 -3.21 1.38 7.96
C ALA A 41 -3.26 1.27 6.43
N PHE A 42 -2.33 1.93 5.74
CA PHE A 42 -2.24 1.86 4.28
C PHE A 42 -0.80 1.92 3.78
N LEU A 43 -0.59 1.38 2.58
CA LEU A 43 0.65 1.53 1.82
C LEU A 43 0.56 2.79 0.97
N HIS A 44 1.38 3.80 1.26
CA HIS A 44 1.63 4.89 0.34
C HIS A 44 2.69 4.47 -0.69
N ILE A 45 2.40 4.70 -1.97
CA ILE A 45 3.30 4.35 -3.07
C ILE A 45 3.63 5.63 -3.84
N ALA A 46 4.92 5.84 -4.09
CA ALA A 46 5.35 6.91 -4.95
C ALA A 46 6.48 6.50 -5.89
N SER A 47 6.58 7.23 -6.99
CA SER A 47 7.62 7.07 -8.00
C SER A 47 8.57 8.26 -7.94
N ILE A 48 9.86 7.99 -7.77
CA ILE A 48 10.92 9.00 -7.76
C ILE A 48 11.67 8.94 -9.08
N HIS A 49 11.56 10.01 -9.85
CA HIS A 49 12.19 10.16 -11.15
C HIS A 49 13.67 10.51 -11.00
N ASN A 50 14.48 10.23 -12.02
CA ASN A 50 15.93 10.50 -11.99
C ASN A 50 16.28 12.00 -11.88
N ASN A 51 15.35 12.89 -12.20
CA ASN A 51 15.48 14.34 -12.01
C ASN A 51 15.04 14.81 -10.60
N GLY A 52 14.70 13.88 -9.71
CA GLY A 52 14.20 14.18 -8.37
C GLY A 52 12.70 14.53 -8.32
N PHE A 53 11.97 14.43 -9.44
CA PHE A 53 10.53 14.63 -9.42
C PHE A 53 9.84 13.50 -8.66
N TYR A 54 8.98 13.88 -7.72
CA TYR A 54 8.19 12.98 -6.90
C TYR A 54 6.78 12.90 -7.45
N GLU A 55 6.34 11.69 -7.76
CA GLU A 55 5.02 11.40 -8.28
C GLU A 55 4.27 10.50 -7.31
N ASP A 56 3.14 11.00 -6.79
CA ASP A 56 2.24 10.24 -5.95
C ASP A 56 1.47 9.20 -6.78
N MET A 57 1.57 7.92 -6.41
CA MET A 57 0.90 6.80 -7.07
C MET A 57 -0.31 6.28 -6.27
N GLU A 58 -0.84 7.14 -5.38
CA GLU A 58 -1.93 6.88 -4.44
C GLU A 58 -1.62 5.74 -3.45
N THR A 59 -2.61 5.42 -2.60
CA THR A 59 -2.47 4.46 -1.50
C THR A 59 -3.13 3.11 -1.79
N ILE A 60 -2.75 2.09 -1.02
CA ILE A 60 -3.45 0.81 -0.90
C ILE A 60 -3.79 0.57 0.57
N ASP A 61 -5.07 0.53 0.89
CA ASP A 61 -5.51 0.22 2.25
C ASP A 61 -5.13 -1.21 2.67
N GLU A 62 -4.88 -1.38 3.96
CA GLU A 62 -4.68 -2.70 4.53
C GLU A 62 -5.91 -3.58 4.31
N CYS A 63 -5.69 -4.74 3.73
CA CYS A 63 -6.65 -5.81 3.68
C CYS A 63 -6.53 -6.63 4.95
N LEU A 64 -7.62 -6.73 5.71
CA LEU A 64 -7.77 -7.79 6.69
C LEU A 64 -8.31 -9.01 5.92
N PRO A 65 -7.47 -10.00 5.55
CA PRO A 65 -8.04 -11.25 5.08
C PRO A 65 -8.94 -11.73 6.21
N GLU A 66 -10.25 -11.88 5.95
CA GLU A 66 -11.10 -12.66 6.84
C GLU A 66 -10.31 -13.94 7.10
N LEU A 67 -9.94 -14.15 8.37
CA LEU A 67 -9.23 -15.35 8.80
C LEU A 67 -9.93 -16.51 8.13
N VAL A 68 -9.32 -17.08 7.08
CA VAL A 68 -9.80 -18.29 6.43
C VAL A 68 -9.55 -19.34 7.49
N ILE A 69 -10.50 -19.48 8.42
CA ILE A 69 -10.53 -20.58 9.36
C ILE A 69 -10.65 -21.79 8.44
N PRO A 70 -9.62 -22.65 8.34
CA PRO A 70 -9.79 -23.88 7.59
C PRO A 70 -10.96 -24.60 8.26
N LYS A 71 -12.06 -24.81 7.52
CA LYS A 71 -13.08 -25.77 7.94
C LYS A 71 -12.35 -27.10 8.08
N THR A 72 -12.02 -27.48 9.32
CA THR A 72 -11.61 -28.83 9.65
C THR A 72 -12.72 -29.75 9.14
N ALA A 73 -12.36 -30.60 8.18
CA ALA A 73 -13.20 -31.66 7.65
C ALA A 73 -13.46 -32.74 8.71
#